data_AF-A0A7J4ABA3-F1
#
_entry.id   AF-A0A7J4ABA3-F1
#
_cell.length_a   1.000
_cell.length_b   1.000
_cell.length_c   1.000
_cell.angle_alpha   90.00
_cell.angle_beta   90.00
_cell.angle_gamma   90.00
#
_symmetry.space_group_name_H-M   'P 1'
#
loop_
_entity.id
_entity.type
_entity.pdbx_description
1 polymer ?
#
loop_
_entity_poly.entity_id
_entity_poly.type
_entity_poly.pdbx_seq_one_letter_code
_entity_poly.pdbx_strand_id
1 'polypeptide(L)'
;MELKRSFKNLLNFLLIGTTPIRLIEGITLNALIIVLSLSFIIYNITFMLPAISIVCFFAFKHLRTCRLLYEIRIDELEVIGSKSLRFHRVVDLSIKILEFYLIGYGLLLILFFVLLTIGFNLFYFPIILTVFLYPFISIIGHFARVKAIEELRSINSLMSHN
;
A
#
# COMPACT_ATOMS: atom_id res chain seq x y z
N MET A 1 12.48 -14.77 -28.10
CA MET A 1 12.14 -13.33 -28.08
C MET A 1 10.63 -13.09 -27.93
N GLU A 2 9.78 -13.89 -28.60
CA GLU A 2 8.31 -13.74 -28.55
C GLU A 2 7.67 -14.05 -27.19
N LEU A 3 8.18 -15.05 -26.46
CA LEU A 3 7.66 -15.43 -25.14
C LEU A 3 7.81 -14.30 -24.10
N LYS A 4 8.92 -13.55 -24.17
CA LYS A 4 9.19 -12.37 -23.35
C LYS A 4 8.22 -11.23 -23.68
N ARG A 5 7.87 -11.07 -24.96
CA ARG A 5 6.90 -10.06 -25.45
C ARG A 5 5.47 -10.41 -25.05
N SER A 6 5.09 -11.68 -25.15
CA SER A 6 3.76 -12.16 -24.76
C SER A 6 3.55 -12.07 -23.24
N PHE A 7 4.56 -12.42 -22.44
CA PHE A 7 4.54 -12.23 -20.98
C PHE A 7 4.47 -10.74 -20.61
N LYS A 8 5.23 -9.88 -21.28
CA LYS A 8 5.17 -8.42 -21.08
C LYS A 8 3.78 -7.84 -21.42
N ASN A 9 3.12 -8.33 -22.46
CA ASN A 9 1.77 -7.90 -22.85
C ASN A 9 0.70 -8.40 -21.87
N LEU A 10 0.78 -9.66 -21.42
CA LEU A 10 -0.10 -10.21 -20.40
C LEU A 10 0.07 -9.46 -19.06
N LEU A 11 1.31 -9.17 -18.68
CA LEU A 11 1.65 -8.41 -17.49
C LEU A 11 1.15 -6.97 -17.60
N ASN A 12 1.32 -6.31 -18.75
CA ASN A 12 0.77 -4.97 -19.01
C ASN A 12 -0.77 -4.95 -18.94
N PHE A 13 -1.44 -5.96 -19.49
CA PHE A 13 -2.90 -6.10 -19.43
C PHE A 13 -3.39 -6.31 -17.99
N LEU A 14 -2.75 -7.21 -17.24
CA LEU A 14 -3.03 -7.42 -15.81
C LEU A 14 -2.69 -6.18 -14.97
N LEU A 15 -1.59 -5.48 -15.27
CA LEU A 15 -1.14 -4.29 -14.54
C LEU A 15 -2.09 -3.10 -14.75
N ILE A 16 -2.51 -2.82 -15.99
CA ILE A 16 -3.41 -1.71 -16.32
C ILE A 16 -4.85 -2.03 -15.86
N GLY A 17 -5.30 -3.27 -16.06
CA GLY A 17 -6.65 -3.72 -15.67
C GLY A 17 -6.86 -3.79 -14.15
N THR A 18 -5.82 -4.06 -13.37
CA THR A 18 -5.94 -4.14 -11.90
C THR A 18 -5.79 -2.80 -11.19
N THR A 19 -5.40 -1.72 -11.87
CA THR A 19 -5.24 -0.37 -11.29
C THR A 19 -6.52 0.17 -10.63
N PRO A 20 -7.70 0.16 -11.29
CA PRO A 20 -8.95 0.63 -10.66
C PRO A 20 -9.44 -0.32 -9.56
N ILE A 21 -9.31 -1.64 -9.73
CA ILE A 21 -9.69 -2.63 -8.71
C ILE A 21 -8.88 -2.41 -7.43
N ARG A 22 -7.56 -2.25 -7.55
CA ARG A 22 -6.67 -1.99 -6.42
C ARG A 22 -6.93 -0.63 -5.77
N LEU A 23 -7.33 0.38 -6.55
CA LEU A 23 -7.74 1.66 -5.99
C LEU A 23 -8.99 1.50 -5.11
N ILE A 24 -10.00 0.76 -5.60
CA ILE A 24 -11.22 0.47 -4.84
C ILE A 24 -10.86 -0.32 -3.56
N GLU A 25 -10.08 -1.39 -3.67
CA GLU A 25 -9.60 -2.16 -2.50
C GLU A 25 -8.90 -1.25 -1.48
N GLY A 26 -8.02 -0.36 -1.93
CA GLY A 26 -7.31 0.59 -1.08
C GLY A 26 -8.26 1.57 -0.39
N ILE A 27 -9.26 2.11 -1.10
CA ILE A 27 -10.29 2.98 -0.55
C ILE A 27 -11.14 2.24 0.49
N THR A 28 -11.57 1.01 0.18
CA THR A 28 -12.35 0.17 1.10
C THR A 28 -11.57 -0.12 2.38
N LEU A 29 -10.28 -0.47 2.27
CA LEU A 29 -9.40 -0.71 3.43
C LEU A 29 -9.19 0.55 4.25
N ASN A 30 -8.99 1.72 3.61
CA ASN A 30 -8.91 3.01 4.28
C ASN A 30 -10.18 3.30 5.08
N ALA A 31 -11.36 3.16 4.46
CA ALA A 31 -12.64 3.39 5.09
C ALA A 31 -12.85 2.46 6.29
N LEU A 32 -12.53 1.17 6.15
CA LEU A 32 -12.61 0.19 7.25
C LEU A 32 -11.70 0.56 8.42
N ILE A 33 -10.43 0.91 8.15
CA ILE A 33 -9.47 1.32 9.19
C ILE A 33 -10.00 2.55 9.94
N ILE A 34 -10.50 3.56 9.24
CA ILE A 34 -11.04 4.78 9.85
C ILE A 34 -12.28 4.48 10.68
N VAL A 35 -13.25 3.75 10.13
CA VAL A 35 -14.52 3.45 10.82
C VAL A 35 -14.28 2.62 12.08
N LEU A 36 -13.45 1.57 12.01
CA LEU A 36 -13.15 0.73 13.17
C LEU A 36 -12.36 1.50 14.23
N SER A 37 -11.42 2.35 13.80
CA SER A 37 -10.63 3.17 14.73
C SER A 37 -11.47 4.25 15.40
N LEU A 38 -12.35 4.94 14.66
CA LEU A 38 -13.32 5.87 15.24
C LEU A 38 -14.28 5.16 16.20
N SER A 39 -14.71 3.94 15.87
CA SER A 39 -15.57 3.15 16.75
C SER A 39 -14.89 2.83 18.08
N PHE A 40 -13.60 2.49 18.03
CA PHE A 40 -12.78 2.33 19.24
C PHE A 40 -12.61 3.64 20.01
N ILE A 41 -12.26 4.74 19.33
CA ILE A 41 -11.96 6.03 19.98
C ILE A 41 -13.21 6.66 20.62
N ILE A 42 -14.35 6.64 19.92
CA ILE A 42 -15.58 7.33 20.36
C ILE A 42 -16.37 6.48 21.34
N TYR A 43 -16.54 5.19 21.05
CA TYR A 43 -17.42 4.31 21.82
C TYR A 43 -16.66 3.38 22.79
N ASN A 44 -15.32 3.45 22.81
CA ASN A 44 -14.44 2.63 23.65
C ASN A 44 -14.70 1.11 23.52
N ILE A 45 -15.11 0.66 22.32
CA ILE A 45 -15.40 -0.75 22.06
C ILE A 45 -14.08 -1.50 21.88
N THR A 46 -13.52 -2.04 22.97
CA THR A 46 -12.22 -2.73 23.01
C THR A 46 -12.11 -3.95 22.09
N PHE A 47 -13.23 -4.63 21.81
CA PHE A 47 -13.28 -5.72 20.81
C PHE A 47 -12.99 -5.27 19.37
N MET A 48 -12.95 -3.95 19.10
CA MET A 48 -12.52 -3.43 17.81
C MET A 48 -11.01 -3.57 17.58
N LEU A 49 -10.20 -3.74 18.64
CA LEU A 49 -8.74 -3.83 18.51
C LEU A 49 -8.27 -5.04 17.67
N PRO A 50 -8.76 -6.28 17.91
CA PRO A 50 -8.49 -7.40 17.01
C PRO A 50 -9.00 -7.17 15.58
N ALA A 51 -10.16 -6.54 15.42
CA ALA A 51 -10.71 -6.23 14.10
C ALA A 51 -9.81 -5.26 13.34
N ILE A 52 -9.36 -4.17 13.98
CA ILE A 52 -8.40 -3.22 13.40
C ILE A 52 -7.10 -3.95 13.04
N SER A 53 -6.60 -4.84 13.90
CA SER A 53 -5.41 -5.65 13.60
C SER A 53 -5.59 -6.50 12.34
N ILE A 54 -6.74 -7.16 12.17
CA ILE A 54 -7.04 -7.94 10.96
C ILE A 54 -7.01 -7.04 9.73
N VAL A 55 -7.63 -5.87 9.80
CA VAL A 55 -7.61 -4.91 8.68
C VAL A 55 -6.18 -4.43 8.40
N CYS A 56 -5.34 -4.21 9.41
CA CYS A 56 -3.92 -3.87 9.22
C CYS A 56 -3.14 -4.97 8.48
N PHE A 57 -3.44 -6.25 8.70
CA PHE A 57 -2.82 -7.34 7.94
C PHE A 57 -3.30 -7.41 6.49
N PHE A 58 -4.59 -7.15 6.23
CA PHE A 58 -5.09 -7.02 4.86
C PHE A 58 -4.49 -5.81 4.14
N ALA A 59 -4.39 -4.68 4.85
CA ALA A 59 -3.74 -3.45 4.41
C ALA A 59 -2.26 -3.68 4.04
N PHE A 60 -1.52 -4.42 4.87
CA PHE A 60 -0.15 -4.86 4.58
C PHE A 60 -0.10 -5.70 3.30
N LYS A 61 -0.95 -6.73 3.19
CA LYS A 61 -1.00 -7.60 2.01
C LYS A 61 -1.30 -6.81 0.73
N HIS A 62 -2.23 -5.86 0.81
CA HIS A 62 -2.59 -4.98 -0.29
C HIS A 62 -1.41 -4.09 -0.69
N LEU A 63 -0.76 -3.36 0.25
CA LEU A 63 0.40 -2.53 -0.09
C LEU A 63 1.55 -3.34 -0.66
N ARG A 64 1.87 -4.50 -0.08
CA ARG A 64 2.93 -5.37 -0.61
C ARG A 64 2.66 -5.79 -2.05
N THR A 65 1.41 -6.14 -2.35
CA THR A 65 1.00 -6.51 -3.70
C THR A 65 1.06 -5.33 -4.68
N CYS A 66 0.72 -4.12 -4.22
CA CYS A 66 0.85 -2.89 -4.99
C CYS A 66 2.31 -2.48 -5.22
N ARG A 67 3.17 -2.62 -4.19
CA ARG A 67 4.60 -2.34 -4.26
C ARG A 67 5.31 -3.27 -5.21
N LEU A 68 5.08 -4.58 -5.14
CA LEU A 68 5.71 -5.54 -6.06
C LEU A 68 5.40 -5.22 -7.53
N LEU A 69 4.15 -4.81 -7.82
CA LEU A 69 3.80 -4.37 -9.18
C LEU A 69 4.41 -3.03 -9.57
N TYR A 70 4.71 -2.18 -8.59
CA TYR A 70 5.37 -0.91 -8.81
C TYR A 70 6.88 -1.08 -9.00
N GLU A 71 7.53 -1.95 -8.23
CA GLU A 71 8.96 -2.32 -8.30
C GLU A 71 9.33 -2.77 -9.72
N ILE A 72 8.50 -3.62 -10.34
CA ILE A 72 8.68 -4.02 -11.75
C ILE A 72 8.75 -2.81 -12.70
N ARG A 73 7.96 -1.75 -12.46
CA ARG A 73 7.98 -0.53 -13.28
C ARG A 73 9.20 0.33 -13.01
N ILE A 74 9.67 0.36 -11.76
CA ILE A 74 10.91 1.04 -11.40
C ILE A 74 12.09 0.37 -12.12
N ASP A 75 12.13 -0.97 -12.15
CA ASP A 75 13.15 -1.73 -12.87
C ASP A 75 13.13 -1.41 -14.38
N GLU A 76 11.93 -1.31 -14.99
CA GLU A 76 11.80 -0.89 -16.39
C GLU A 76 12.30 0.55 -16.63
N LEU A 77 12.03 1.48 -15.70
CA LEU A 77 12.52 2.86 -15.76
C LEU A 77 14.04 2.95 -15.54
N GLU A 78 14.62 2.03 -14.76
CA GLU A 78 16.07 1.93 -14.51
C GLU A 78 16.81 1.50 -15.77
N VAL A 79 16.31 0.49 -16.47
CA VAL A 79 16.88 0.03 -17.75
C VAL A 79 16.89 1.14 -18.81
N ILE A 80 15.90 2.03 -18.76
CA ILE A 80 15.76 3.16 -19.69
C ILE A 80 16.58 4.39 -19.25
N GLY A 81 17.03 4.45 -17.99
CA GLY A 81 17.77 5.59 -17.44
C GLY A 81 16.90 6.81 -17.18
N SER A 82 15.67 6.63 -16.71
CA SER A 82 14.75 7.75 -16.43
C SER A 82 15.28 8.69 -15.33
N LYS A 83 15.11 10.00 -15.52
CA LYS A 83 15.47 11.04 -14.53
C LYS A 83 14.57 11.02 -13.29
N SER A 84 13.38 10.42 -13.37
CA SER A 84 12.41 10.33 -12.27
C SER A 84 12.73 9.18 -11.28
N LEU A 85 13.75 8.35 -11.55
CA LEU A 85 14.04 7.14 -10.77
C LEU A 85 14.19 7.40 -9.26
N ARG A 86 14.85 8.51 -8.89
CA ARG A 86 15.06 8.87 -7.49
C ARG A 86 13.73 9.10 -6.76
N PHE A 87 12.77 9.76 -7.41
CA PHE A 87 11.44 9.94 -6.84
C PHE A 87 10.75 8.59 -6.64
N HIS A 88 10.79 7.72 -7.65
CA HIS A 88 10.12 6.42 -7.57
C HIS A 88 10.72 5.52 -6.48
N ARG A 89 12.05 5.51 -6.31
CA ARG A 89 12.74 4.78 -5.22
C ARG A 89 12.41 5.32 -3.82
N VAL A 90 12.27 6.63 -3.66
CA VAL A 90 11.84 7.22 -2.38
C VAL A 90 10.42 6.78 -2.03
N VAL A 91 9.51 6.75 -3.00
CA VAL A 91 8.14 6.27 -2.78
C VAL A 91 8.13 4.77 -2.42
N ASP A 92 8.91 3.94 -3.13
CA ASP A 92 9.05 2.51 -2.81
C ASP A 92 9.56 2.28 -1.39
N LEU A 93 10.57 3.04 -0.95
CA LEU A 93 11.09 2.97 0.41
C LEU A 93 10.03 3.37 1.45
N SER A 94 9.28 4.45 1.21
CA SER A 94 8.18 4.86 2.09
C SER A 94 7.11 3.78 2.23
N ILE A 95 6.79 3.09 1.14
CA ILE A 95 5.86 1.95 1.16
C ILE A 95 6.45 0.78 1.98
N LYS A 96 7.73 0.43 1.79
CA LYS A 96 8.42 -0.61 2.57
C LYS A 96 8.39 -0.32 4.07
N ILE A 97 8.66 0.92 4.47
CA ILE A 97 8.61 1.32 5.89
C ILE A 97 7.19 1.12 6.44
N LEU A 98 6.17 1.53 5.68
CA LEU A 98 4.78 1.34 6.10
C LEU A 98 4.37 -0.14 6.18
N GLU A 99 4.87 -0.99 5.27
CA GLU A 99 4.63 -2.44 5.32
C GLU A 99 5.04 -3.04 6.67
N PHE A 100 6.26 -2.73 7.14
CA PHE A 100 6.74 -3.20 8.45
C PHE A 100 5.94 -2.60 9.60
N TYR A 101 5.60 -1.32 9.49
CA TYR A 101 4.82 -0.63 10.50
C TYR A 101 3.41 -1.23 10.67
N LEU A 102 2.73 -1.59 9.58
CA LEU A 102 1.40 -2.22 9.63
C LEU A 102 1.41 -3.57 10.34
N ILE A 103 2.45 -4.39 10.11
CA ILE A 103 2.62 -5.67 10.81
C ILE A 103 2.84 -5.42 12.30
N GLY A 104 3.81 -4.55 12.64
CA GLY A 104 4.15 -4.26 14.03
C GLY A 104 2.96 -3.67 14.79
N TYR A 105 2.20 -2.79 14.14
CA TYR A 105 1.00 -2.19 14.69
C TYR A 105 -0.14 -3.20 14.87
N GLY A 106 -0.37 -4.09 13.90
CA GLY A 106 -1.35 -5.18 14.06
C GLY A 106 -1.04 -6.06 15.28
N LEU A 107 0.20 -6.50 15.41
CA LEU A 107 0.64 -7.30 16.57
C LEU A 107 0.49 -6.52 17.88
N LEU A 108 0.83 -5.23 17.89
CA LEU A 108 0.66 -4.36 19.04
C LEU A 108 -0.80 -4.27 19.49
N LEU A 109 -1.75 -4.15 18.55
CA LEU A 109 -3.18 -4.07 18.86
C LEU A 109 -3.72 -5.37 19.49
N ILE A 110 -3.26 -6.53 19.02
CA ILE A 110 -3.62 -7.82 19.62
C ILE A 110 -3.06 -7.91 21.04
N LEU A 111 -1.79 -7.55 21.24
CA LEU A 111 -1.17 -7.55 22.57
C LEU A 111 -1.89 -6.59 23.51
N PHE A 112 -2.25 -5.40 23.02
CA PHE A 112 -2.98 -4.41 23.80
C PHE A 112 -4.38 -4.90 24.20
N PHE A 113 -5.09 -5.60 23.31
CA PHE A 113 -6.36 -6.25 23.64
C PHE A 113 -6.21 -7.31 24.75
N VAL A 114 -5.15 -8.13 24.70
CA VAL A 114 -4.85 -9.12 25.75
C VAL A 114 -4.54 -8.44 27.09
N LEU A 115 -3.77 -7.35 27.08
CA LEU A 115 -3.43 -6.62 28.31
C LEU A 115 -4.67 -5.95 28.94
N LEU A 116 -5.55 -5.38 28.11
CA LEU A 116 -6.82 -4.81 28.57
C LEU A 116 -7.73 -5.87 29.19
N THR A 117 -7.78 -7.08 28.62
CA THR A 117 -8.59 -8.18 29.19
C THR A 117 -8.02 -8.70 30.52
N ILE A 118 -6.74 -8.51 30.79
CA ILE A 118 -6.08 -8.85 32.06
C ILE A 118 -6.16 -7.68 33.07
N GLY A 119 -6.69 -6.52 32.68
CA GLY A 119 -6.93 -5.37 33.56
C GLY A 119 -5.81 -4.32 33.59
N PHE A 120 -4.84 -4.38 32.67
CA PHE A 120 -3.82 -3.34 32.53
C PHE A 120 -4.31 -2.20 31.63
N ASN A 121 -4.30 -0.97 32.13
CA ASN A 121 -4.55 0.25 31.34
C ASN A 121 -3.22 0.83 30.85
N LEU A 122 -2.93 0.69 29.55
CA LEU A 122 -1.83 1.41 28.88
C LEU A 122 -2.36 2.67 28.19
N PHE A 123 -1.47 3.65 27.98
CA PHE A 123 -1.81 4.90 27.29
C PHE A 123 -2.33 4.64 25.86
N TYR A 124 -3.53 5.16 25.55
CA TYR A 124 -4.21 5.04 24.25
C TYR A 124 -3.55 5.83 23.09
N PHE A 125 -2.58 6.70 23.40
CA PHE A 125 -1.99 7.67 22.46
C PHE A 125 -1.32 7.07 21.20
N PRO A 126 -0.61 5.92 21.25
CA PRO A 126 0.04 5.34 20.07
C PRO A 126 -0.95 4.85 18.99
N ILE A 127 -2.22 4.65 19.33
CA ILE A 127 -3.24 4.04 18.46
C ILE A 127 -3.83 5.07 17.47
N ILE A 128 -3.77 6.36 17.80
CA ILE A 128 -4.46 7.42 17.05
C ILE A 128 -3.68 7.85 15.79
N LEU A 129 -2.34 7.84 15.83
CA LEU A 129 -1.51 8.39 14.74
C LEU A 129 -1.42 7.44 13.53
N THR A 130 -1.46 6.13 13.77
CA THR A 130 -1.22 5.06 12.80
C THR A 130 -2.28 5.00 11.69
N VAL A 131 -3.53 5.27 12.07
CA VAL A 131 -4.74 5.16 11.24
C VAL A 131 -4.69 6.14 10.06
N PHE A 132 -3.98 7.26 10.22
CA PHE A 132 -3.89 8.29 9.20
C PHE A 132 -2.74 8.06 8.21
N LEU A 133 -1.66 7.38 8.60
CA LEU A 133 -0.49 7.18 7.72
C LEU A 133 -0.77 6.30 6.51
N TYR A 134 -1.62 5.28 6.69
CA TYR A 134 -1.95 4.31 5.64
C TYR A 134 -2.66 4.96 4.43
N PRO A 135 -3.74 5.75 4.61
CA PRO A 135 -4.38 6.46 3.51
C PRO A 135 -3.44 7.32 2.67
N PHE A 136 -2.59 8.13 3.31
CA PHE A 136 -1.68 9.02 2.60
C PHE A 136 -0.67 8.26 1.73
N ILE A 137 -0.02 7.26 2.30
CA ILE A 137 1.01 6.48 1.58
C ILE A 137 0.38 5.61 0.50
N SER A 138 -0.80 5.03 0.74
CA SER A 138 -1.53 4.24 -0.27
C SER A 138 -1.88 5.10 -1.49
N ILE A 139 -2.38 6.31 -1.28
CA ILE A 139 -2.70 7.27 -2.36
C ILE A 139 -1.44 7.71 -3.10
N ILE A 140 -0.38 8.10 -2.38
CA ILE A 140 0.90 8.49 -2.99
C ILE A 140 1.48 7.34 -3.82
N GLY A 141 1.47 6.11 -3.28
CA GLY A 141 1.93 4.91 -3.98
C GLY A 141 1.13 4.63 -5.25
N HIS A 142 -0.19 4.80 -5.21
CA HIS A 142 -1.06 4.66 -6.37
C HIS A 142 -0.69 5.67 -7.47
N PHE A 143 -0.63 6.96 -7.15
CA PHE A 143 -0.30 8.00 -8.13
C PHE A 143 1.12 7.87 -8.67
N ALA A 144 2.09 7.52 -7.83
CA ALA A 144 3.46 7.28 -8.28
C ALA A 144 3.54 6.11 -9.26
N ARG A 145 2.75 5.06 -9.05
CA ARG A 145 2.61 3.94 -9.98
C ARG A 145 1.95 4.35 -11.30
N VAL A 146 0.88 5.14 -11.26
CA VAL A 146 0.22 5.65 -12.47
C VAL A 146 1.21 6.50 -13.28
N LYS A 147 1.94 7.40 -12.62
CA LYS A 147 2.99 8.20 -13.26
C LYS A 147 4.06 7.34 -13.92
N ALA A 148 4.54 6.28 -13.26
CA ALA A 148 5.53 5.37 -13.84
C ALA A 148 5.00 4.68 -15.11
N ILE A 149 3.71 4.29 -15.12
CA ILE A 149 3.06 3.69 -16.29
C ILE A 149 2.96 4.70 -17.45
N GLU A 150 2.57 5.94 -17.16
CA GLU A 150 2.48 7.01 -18.15
C GLU A 150 3.84 7.36 -18.76
N GLU A 151 4.88 7.47 -17.92
CA GLU A 151 6.25 7.70 -18.38
C GLU A 151 6.70 6.57 -19.32
N LEU A 152 6.53 5.31 -18.92
CA LEU A 152 6.87 4.16 -19.76
C LEU A 152 6.07 4.13 -21.06
N ARG A 153 4.79 4.51 -21.04
CA ARG A 153 3.96 4.58 -22.24
C ARG A 153 4.47 5.65 -23.21
N SER A 154 4.80 6.84 -22.71
CA SER A 154 5.32 7.95 -23.51
C SER A 154 6.65 7.61 -24.19
N ILE A 155 7.54 6.93 -23.47
CA ILE A 155 8.84 6.50 -23.98
C ILE A 155 8.68 5.42 -25.05
N ASN A 156 7.81 4.44 -24.82
CA ASN A 156 7.56 3.38 -25.81
C ASN A 156 6.92 3.93 -27.09
N SER A 157 6.04 4.93 -27.01
CA SER A 157 5.48 5.57 -28.21
C SER A 157 6.54 6.35 -29.01
N LEU A 158 7.51 6.98 -28.34
CA LEU A 158 8.62 7.66 -29.00
C LEU A 158 9.54 6.67 -29.73
N MET A 159 9.79 5.50 -29.13
CA MET A 159 10.62 4.45 -29.74
C MET A 159 9.94 3.71 -30.89
N SER A 160 8.61 3.72 -31.00
CA SER A 160 7.91 3.08 -32.12
C SER A 160 7.83 3.93 -33.40
N HIS A 161 8.19 5.21 -33.30
CA HIS A 161 8.19 6.15 -34.42
C HIS A 161 9.58 6.43 -35.01
N ASN A 162 10.63 5.88 -34.41
CA ASN A 162 12.01 5.89 -34.90
C ASN A 162 12.39 4.48 -35.38
#